data_AF-A0A7J9QG26-F1
#
_entry.id   AF-A0A7J9QG26-F1
#
_cell.length_a   1.000
_cell.length_b   1.000
_cell.length_c   1.000
_cell.angle_alpha   90.00
_cell.angle_beta   90.00
_cell.angle_gamma   90.00
#
_symmetry.space_group_name_H-M   'P 1'
#
loop_
_entity.id
_entity.type
_entity.pdbx_description
1 polymer ?
#
loop_
_entity_poly.entity_id
_entity_poly.type
_entity_poly.pdbx_seq_one_letter_code
_entity_poly.pdbx_strand_id
1 'polypeptide(L)'
;MKIILFVLLIGSTGTVSSAVFAEPQMTAVIEKTTYTYCEKLAYTIEVSEITGDLAIIHIRDETDKKSSAIPIPIEKLSNPIPSAYPFQKDIFPSGKYFIDIEYSGATTTLEFDLIDSDNLCISQAMKPVIIRWVNEEFTDGMLMSGFQNLVDNKLLDIPYQITEKNIDKIKIPQWVKSIGNGWIMGIISDQMFAKNLQYLIDQKIISNGDNRINEQG
;
A
#
# COMPACT_ATOMS: atom_id res chain seq x y z
N MET A 1 -50.47 8.73 -83.29
CA MET A 1 -50.19 9.64 -82.17
C MET A 1 -49.85 8.76 -80.96
N LYS A 2 -48.57 8.67 -80.56
CA LYS A 2 -48.10 7.78 -79.48
C LYS A 2 -48.10 8.56 -78.17
N ILE A 3 -48.84 8.10 -77.17
CA ILE A 3 -48.86 8.66 -75.81
C ILE A 3 -47.73 7.98 -75.04
N ILE A 4 -46.76 8.74 -74.55
CA ILE A 4 -45.68 8.28 -73.68
C ILE A 4 -46.04 8.66 -72.25
N LEU A 5 -46.18 7.65 -71.40
CA LEU A 5 -46.46 7.78 -69.96
C LEU A 5 -45.12 7.90 -69.22
N PHE A 6 -44.87 9.02 -68.53
CA PHE A 6 -43.70 9.19 -67.65
C PHE A 6 -44.08 8.73 -66.23
N VAL A 7 -43.48 7.63 -65.77
CA VAL A 7 -43.59 7.16 -64.38
C VAL A 7 -42.43 7.79 -63.60
N LEU A 8 -42.74 8.67 -62.66
CA LEU A 8 -41.79 9.23 -61.70
C LEU A 8 -41.61 8.23 -60.55
N LEU A 9 -40.47 7.54 -60.50
CA LEU A 9 -40.02 6.83 -59.30
C LEU A 9 -39.39 7.83 -58.33
N ILE A 10 -40.05 8.08 -57.21
CA ILE A 10 -39.47 8.78 -56.05
C ILE A 10 -38.74 7.72 -55.23
N GLY A 11 -37.43 7.57 -55.44
CA GLY A 11 -36.58 6.78 -54.56
C GLY A 11 -36.29 7.56 -53.28
N SER A 12 -36.89 7.17 -52.16
CA SER A 12 -36.49 7.69 -50.85
C SER A 12 -35.15 7.06 -50.44
N THR A 13 -34.08 7.85 -50.48
CA THR A 13 -32.81 7.47 -49.85
C THR A 13 -32.98 7.62 -48.35
N GLY A 14 -33.26 6.51 -47.66
CA GLY A 14 -33.17 6.46 -46.20
C GLY A 14 -31.72 6.67 -45.79
N THR A 15 -31.40 7.80 -45.17
CA THR A 15 -30.13 8.01 -44.49
C THR A 15 -30.11 7.15 -43.24
N VAL A 16 -29.31 6.09 -43.24
CA VAL A 16 -29.02 5.32 -42.04
C VAL A 16 -28.05 6.16 -41.21
N SER A 17 -28.57 6.91 -40.25
CA SER A 17 -27.75 7.59 -39.25
C SER A 17 -27.14 6.51 -38.35
N SER A 18 -25.89 6.11 -38.59
CA SER A 18 -25.15 5.35 -37.59
C SER A 18 -25.00 6.24 -36.36
N ALA A 19 -25.64 5.86 -35.26
CA ALA A 19 -25.39 6.50 -33.97
C ALA A 19 -23.92 6.27 -33.63
N VAL A 20 -23.11 7.32 -33.75
CA VAL A 20 -21.75 7.35 -33.23
C VAL A 20 -21.87 7.58 -31.73
N PHE A 21 -21.82 6.52 -30.94
CA PHE A 21 -21.65 6.66 -29.49
C PHE A 21 -20.20 7.09 -29.23
N ALA A 22 -20.01 8.10 -28.38
CA ALA A 22 -18.68 8.51 -27.95
C ALA A 22 -18.10 7.37 -27.08
N GLU A 23 -16.86 6.98 -27.34
CA GLU A 23 -16.16 6.02 -26.48
C GLU A 23 -15.92 6.65 -25.11
N PRO A 24 -16.05 5.88 -24.00
CA PRO A 24 -15.72 6.36 -22.67
C PRO A 24 -14.30 6.91 -22.64
N GLN A 25 -14.14 8.12 -22.09
CA GLN A 25 -12.82 8.71 -21.90
C GLN A 25 -12.36 8.49 -20.47
N MET A 26 -11.06 8.20 -20.32
CA MET A 26 -10.44 8.01 -19.03
C MET A 26 -9.07 8.67 -19.01
N THR A 27 -8.78 9.37 -17.91
CA THR A 27 -7.45 9.89 -17.59
C THR A 27 -7.11 9.54 -16.15
N ALA A 28 -5.85 9.68 -15.77
CA ALA A 28 -5.44 9.54 -14.40
C ALA A 28 -4.40 10.58 -14.04
N VAL A 29 -4.32 10.93 -12.77
CA VAL A 29 -3.33 11.88 -12.23
C VAL A 29 -2.73 11.29 -10.98
N ILE A 30 -1.40 11.24 -10.91
CA ILE A 30 -0.66 10.85 -9.71
C ILE A 30 -0.38 12.07 -8.85
N GLU A 31 -0.43 11.93 -7.51
CA GLU A 31 -0.19 13.03 -6.58
C GLU A 31 1.25 13.58 -6.71
N LYS A 32 2.22 12.68 -6.90
CA LYS A 32 3.63 13.02 -7.08
C LYS A 32 4.34 11.95 -7.90
N THR A 33 5.48 12.30 -8.50
CA THR A 33 6.25 11.40 -9.36
C THR A 33 7.46 10.77 -8.67
N THR A 34 7.72 11.12 -7.41
CA THR A 34 8.80 10.52 -6.61
C THR A 34 8.27 10.10 -5.24
N TYR A 35 8.38 8.81 -4.97
CA TYR A 35 8.04 8.19 -3.69
C TYR A 35 9.29 7.63 -3.03
N THR A 36 9.21 7.51 -1.72
CA THR A 36 10.21 6.90 -0.87
C THR A 36 9.58 5.73 -0.13
N TYR A 37 10.41 4.86 0.45
CA TYR A 37 9.91 3.83 1.35
C TYR A 37 9.08 4.45 2.48
N CYS A 38 8.11 3.67 2.97
CA CYS A 38 7.13 4.06 4.00
C CYS A 38 6.01 4.99 3.51
N GLU A 39 6.07 5.50 2.28
CA GLU A 39 4.98 6.29 1.68
C GLU A 39 3.97 5.41 0.97
N LYS A 40 2.73 5.88 0.90
CA LYS A 40 1.64 5.22 0.17
C LYS A 40 1.49 5.84 -1.20
N LEU A 41 1.36 5.00 -2.22
CA LEU A 41 0.95 5.43 -3.55
C LEU A 41 -0.47 6.01 -3.49
N ALA A 42 -0.69 7.12 -4.21
CA ALA A 42 -2.01 7.73 -4.36
C ALA A 42 -2.13 8.36 -5.76
N TYR A 43 -3.20 8.02 -6.45
CA TYR A 43 -3.56 8.57 -7.76
C TYR A 43 -5.07 8.64 -7.90
N THR A 44 -5.55 9.45 -8.84
CA THR A 44 -6.97 9.62 -9.11
C THR A 44 -7.27 9.16 -10.53
N ILE A 45 -8.31 8.34 -10.69
CA ILE A 45 -8.86 8.00 -12.00
C ILE A 45 -10.05 8.91 -12.28
N GLU A 46 -10.00 9.60 -13.41
CA GLU A 46 -11.09 10.44 -13.90
C GLU A 46 -11.71 9.82 -15.15
N VAL A 47 -13.04 9.70 -15.15
CA VAL A 47 -13.81 9.09 -16.25
C VAL A 47 -14.88 10.07 -16.74
N SER A 48 -15.19 10.03 -18.04
CA SER A 48 -16.30 10.81 -18.60
C SER A 48 -17.66 10.29 -18.18
N GLU A 49 -17.76 8.98 -17.89
CA GLU A 49 -19.00 8.31 -17.50
C GLU A 49 -18.74 7.04 -16.68
N ILE A 50 -19.76 6.62 -15.92
CA ILE A 50 -19.74 5.40 -15.11
C ILE A 50 -20.45 4.30 -15.91
N THR A 51 -19.72 3.28 -16.35
CA THR A 51 -20.23 2.19 -17.19
C THR A 51 -20.71 0.99 -16.36
N GLY A 52 -20.25 0.90 -15.11
CA GLY A 52 -20.45 -0.26 -14.23
C GLY A 52 -19.34 -1.32 -14.35
N ASP A 53 -18.41 -1.14 -15.28
CA ASP A 53 -17.22 -1.99 -15.39
C ASP A 53 -16.25 -1.72 -14.22
N LEU A 54 -15.34 -2.66 -13.99
CA LEU A 54 -14.21 -2.47 -13.08
C LEU A 54 -13.05 -1.86 -13.87
N ALA A 55 -12.35 -0.90 -13.28
CA ALA A 55 -11.03 -0.52 -13.75
C ALA A 55 -10.03 -1.63 -13.38
N ILE A 56 -9.21 -2.05 -14.35
CA ILE A 56 -8.19 -3.06 -14.16
C ILE A 56 -6.82 -2.37 -14.12
N ILE A 57 -6.14 -2.47 -12.97
CA ILE A 57 -4.83 -1.86 -12.77
C ILE A 57 -3.74 -2.92 -12.74
N HIS A 58 -2.62 -2.63 -13.40
CA HIS A 58 -1.36 -3.35 -13.25
C HIS A 58 -0.26 -2.36 -12.83
N ILE A 59 0.48 -2.71 -11.78
CA ILE A 59 1.71 -2.00 -11.43
C ILE A 59 2.86 -2.82 -11.98
N ARG A 60 3.76 -2.20 -12.73
CA ARG A 60 4.94 -2.86 -13.28
C ARG A 60 6.21 -2.06 -13.07
N ASP A 61 7.34 -2.77 -12.99
CA ASP A 61 8.66 -2.14 -12.96
C ASP A 61 9.20 -1.86 -14.38
N GLU A 62 10.39 -1.27 -14.45
CA GLU A 62 11.10 -0.99 -15.71
C GLU A 62 11.46 -2.23 -16.54
N THR A 63 11.41 -3.42 -15.95
CA THR A 63 11.65 -4.71 -16.63
C THR A 63 10.36 -5.35 -17.15
N ASP A 64 9.24 -4.63 -17.07
CA ASP A 64 7.88 -5.08 -17.39
C ASP A 64 7.38 -6.22 -16.48
N LYS A 65 7.99 -6.42 -15.32
CA LYS A 65 7.47 -7.36 -14.32
C LYS A 65 6.20 -6.78 -13.69
N LYS A 66 5.06 -7.40 -13.98
CA LYS A 66 3.74 -6.91 -13.58
C LYS A 66 3.25 -7.54 -12.29
N SER A 67 2.48 -6.76 -11.52
CA SER A 67 1.62 -7.27 -10.44
C SER A 67 0.52 -8.17 -11.00
N SER A 68 -0.18 -8.87 -10.11
CA SER A 68 -1.53 -9.36 -10.44
C SER A 68 -2.46 -8.19 -10.78
N ALA A 69 -3.51 -8.46 -11.54
CA ALA A 69 -4.56 -7.49 -11.84
C ALA A 69 -5.25 -7.03 -10.55
N ILE A 70 -5.40 -5.72 -10.39
CA ILE A 70 -6.08 -5.08 -9.26
C ILE A 70 -7.40 -4.51 -9.78
N PRO A 71 -8.54 -5.18 -9.57
CA PRO A 71 -9.84 -4.68 -9.99
C PRO A 71 -10.34 -3.61 -9.02
N ILE A 72 -10.73 -2.45 -9.55
CA ILE A 72 -11.23 -1.31 -8.77
C ILE A 72 -12.59 -0.86 -9.31
N PRO A 73 -13.63 -0.79 -8.47
CA PRO A 73 -14.92 -0.19 -8.84
C PRO A 73 -14.78 1.30 -9.17
N ILE A 74 -15.42 1.74 -10.24
CA ILE A 74 -15.56 3.15 -10.60
C ILE A 74 -16.97 3.60 -10.20
N GLU A 75 -17.06 4.36 -9.12
CA GLU A 75 -18.34 4.78 -8.52
C GLU A 75 -18.67 6.24 -8.79
N LYS A 76 -17.67 7.02 -9.21
CA LYS A 76 -17.76 8.46 -9.42
C LYS A 76 -17.04 8.83 -10.71
N LEU A 77 -17.22 10.07 -11.18
CA LEU A 77 -16.42 10.60 -12.29
C LEU A 77 -14.96 10.86 -11.88
N SER A 78 -14.70 11.03 -10.58
CA SER A 78 -13.36 11.17 -10.00
C SER A 78 -13.22 10.19 -8.83
N ASN A 79 -12.25 9.30 -8.94
CA ASN A 79 -12.05 8.18 -8.01
C ASN A 79 -10.62 8.25 -7.46
N PRO A 80 -10.42 8.83 -6.27
CA PRO A 80 -9.14 8.78 -5.57
C PRO A 80 -8.85 7.34 -5.14
N ILE A 81 -7.68 6.82 -5.53
CA ILE A 81 -7.22 5.47 -5.26
C ILE A 81 -6.00 5.53 -4.33
N PRO A 82 -6.20 5.48 -3.00
CA PRO A 82 -5.10 5.36 -2.06
C PRO A 82 -4.63 3.90 -1.96
N SER A 83 -3.33 3.67 -1.94
CA SER A 83 -2.79 2.35 -1.61
C SER A 83 -3.11 1.99 -0.16
N ALA A 84 -3.54 0.75 0.06
CA ALA A 84 -3.74 0.21 1.41
C ALA A 84 -2.42 0.19 2.20
N TYR A 85 -1.31 -0.11 1.51
CA TYR A 85 0.00 -0.36 2.12
C TYR A 85 1.08 0.60 1.58
N PRO A 86 2.04 1.00 2.41
CA PRO A 86 3.18 1.78 1.97
C PRO A 86 4.19 0.94 1.18
N PHE A 87 5.06 1.59 0.42
CA PHE A 87 6.22 0.94 -0.20
C PHE A 87 7.18 0.40 0.86
N GLN A 88 7.60 -0.86 0.71
CA GLN A 88 8.54 -1.52 1.60
C GLN A 88 9.74 -2.05 0.82
N LYS A 89 10.93 -1.86 1.38
CA LYS A 89 12.21 -2.16 0.71
C LYS A 89 12.41 -3.63 0.41
N ASP A 90 11.86 -4.51 1.24
CA ASP A 90 11.90 -5.96 1.06
C ASP A 90 10.96 -6.46 -0.05
N ILE A 91 9.96 -5.67 -0.45
CA ILE A 91 8.97 -6.04 -1.46
C ILE A 91 9.22 -5.30 -2.79
N PHE A 92 9.58 -4.02 -2.72
CA PHE A 92 9.71 -3.12 -3.85
C PHE A 92 11.16 -2.63 -3.97
N PRO A 93 11.94 -3.14 -4.95
CA PRO A 93 13.22 -2.55 -5.30
C PRO A 93 13.05 -1.06 -5.67
N SER A 94 14.04 -0.23 -5.34
CA SER A 94 14.06 1.15 -5.85
C SER A 94 14.19 1.14 -7.37
N GLY A 95 13.49 2.04 -8.05
CA GLY A 95 13.50 2.12 -9.51
C GLY A 95 12.28 2.85 -10.06
N LYS A 96 12.16 2.83 -11.39
CA LYS A 96 11.00 3.40 -12.09
C LYS A 96 9.86 2.38 -12.15
N TYR A 97 8.66 2.86 -11.89
CA TYR A 97 7.43 2.09 -11.90
C TYR A 97 6.37 2.76 -12.77
N PHE A 98 5.46 1.92 -13.27
CA PHE A 98 4.35 2.31 -14.11
C PHE A 98 3.04 1.77 -13.54
N ILE A 99 1.96 2.54 -13.67
CA ILE A 99 0.60 2.14 -13.32
C ILE A 99 -0.19 2.12 -14.61
N ASP A 100 -0.38 0.94 -15.18
CA ASP A 100 -1.22 0.74 -16.36
C ASP A 100 -2.67 0.57 -15.90
N ILE A 101 -3.58 1.37 -16.46
CA ILE A 101 -4.98 1.41 -16.08
C ILE A 101 -5.82 1.18 -17.33
N GLU A 102 -6.75 0.23 -17.25
CA GLU A 102 -7.75 -0.03 -18.28
C GLU A 102 -9.16 0.12 -17.69
N TYR A 103 -10.05 0.81 -18.39
CA TYR A 103 -11.46 0.93 -18.00
C TYR A 103 -12.34 1.08 -19.24
N SER A 104 -13.26 0.14 -19.43
CA SER A 104 -14.20 0.12 -20.57
C SER A 104 -13.53 0.34 -21.94
N GLY A 105 -12.35 -0.27 -22.14
CA GLY A 105 -11.55 -0.18 -23.37
C GLY A 105 -10.59 1.02 -23.44
N ALA A 106 -10.80 2.07 -22.63
CA ALA A 106 -9.87 3.18 -22.51
C ALA A 106 -8.65 2.76 -21.67
N THR A 107 -7.46 3.21 -22.06
CA THR A 107 -6.20 2.90 -21.35
C THR A 107 -5.39 4.16 -21.06
N THR A 108 -4.67 4.17 -19.95
CA THR A 108 -3.69 5.20 -19.60
C THR A 108 -2.58 4.62 -18.75
N THR A 109 -1.43 5.29 -18.72
CA THR A 109 -0.28 4.89 -17.90
C THR A 109 0.23 6.09 -17.11
N LEU A 110 0.42 5.90 -15.80
CA LEU A 110 1.14 6.83 -14.93
C LEU A 110 2.55 6.31 -14.65
N GLU A 111 3.46 7.22 -14.31
CA GLU A 111 4.85 6.89 -13.99
C GLU A 111 5.27 7.52 -12.66
N PHE A 112 6.10 6.80 -11.91
CA PHE A 112 6.77 7.33 -10.73
C PHE A 112 8.10 6.64 -10.47
N ASP A 113 8.98 7.31 -9.73
CA ASP A 113 10.23 6.75 -9.25
C ASP A 113 10.11 6.43 -7.75
N LEU A 114 10.53 5.22 -7.36
CA LEU A 114 10.71 4.82 -5.97
C LEU A 114 12.19 4.92 -5.61
N ILE A 115 12.54 5.85 -4.73
CA ILE A 115 13.93 6.07 -4.32
C ILE A 115 14.14 5.66 -2.86
N ASP A 116 15.33 5.13 -2.59
CA ASP A 116 15.77 4.93 -1.21
C ASP A 116 16.29 6.26 -0.66
N SER A 117 15.59 6.80 0.34
CA SER A 117 15.96 8.05 1.03
C SER A 117 16.36 7.80 2.49
N ASP A 118 16.65 6.55 2.85
CA ASP A 118 16.86 6.12 4.23
C ASP A 118 15.63 6.37 5.14
N ASN A 119 14.43 6.48 4.56
CA ASN A 119 13.20 6.52 5.34
C ASN A 119 12.95 5.17 6.02
N LEU A 120 12.75 5.20 7.34
CA LEU A 120 12.60 4.01 8.17
C LEU A 120 11.15 3.90 8.69
N CYS A 121 10.55 2.73 8.46
CA CYS A 121 9.25 2.34 8.97
C CYS A 121 9.34 0.95 9.59
N ILE A 122 8.35 0.63 10.42
CA ILE A 122 8.17 -0.72 10.92
C ILE A 122 7.61 -1.55 9.75
N SER A 123 8.28 -2.66 9.41
CA SER A 123 7.82 -3.56 8.33
C SER A 123 6.37 -4.01 8.56
N GLN A 124 5.57 -4.16 7.50
CA GLN A 124 4.20 -4.65 7.66
C GLN A 124 4.17 -6.10 8.15
N ALA A 125 5.27 -6.84 7.97
CA ALA A 125 5.46 -8.17 8.53
C ALA A 125 5.36 -8.19 10.08
N MET A 126 5.58 -7.05 10.74
CA MET A 126 5.39 -6.93 12.20
C MET A 126 3.91 -6.92 12.61
N LYS A 127 2.97 -6.60 11.71
CA LYS A 127 1.55 -6.51 12.04
C LYS A 127 0.97 -7.82 12.61
N PRO A 128 1.13 -8.98 11.95
CA PRO A 128 0.72 -10.25 12.56
C PRO A 128 1.49 -10.57 13.84
N VAL A 129 2.78 -10.20 13.97
CA VAL A 129 3.58 -10.43 15.18
C VAL A 129 2.98 -9.68 16.38
N ILE A 130 2.66 -8.40 16.19
CA ILE A 130 2.13 -7.54 17.26
C ILE A 130 0.71 -7.95 17.62
N ILE A 131 -0.14 -8.34 16.66
CA ILE A 131 -1.50 -8.85 16.93
C ILE A 131 -1.42 -10.07 17.85
N ARG A 132 -0.56 -11.04 17.52
CA ARG A 132 -0.38 -12.26 18.31
C ARG A 132 0.21 -11.98 19.70
N TRP A 133 1.12 -11.02 19.81
CA TRP A 133 1.68 -10.59 21.10
C TRP A 133 0.64 -9.88 21.98
N VAL A 134 -0.17 -8.99 21.41
CA VAL A 134 -1.28 -8.35 22.12
C VAL A 134 -2.28 -9.38 22.63
N ASN A 135 -2.61 -10.38 21.81
CA ASN A 135 -3.52 -11.47 22.14
C ASN A 135 -2.91 -12.56 23.02
N GLU A 136 -1.69 -12.36 23.53
CA GLU A 136 -0.98 -13.29 24.43
C GLU A 136 -0.62 -14.64 23.81
N GLU A 137 -0.69 -14.75 22.48
CA GLU A 137 -0.23 -15.93 21.75
C GLU A 137 1.29 -15.94 21.58
N PHE A 138 1.91 -14.75 21.58
CA PHE A 138 3.36 -14.55 21.51
C PHE A 138 3.90 -13.97 22.81
N THR A 139 5.09 -14.43 23.19
CA THR A 139 5.80 -13.90 24.35
C THR A 139 6.42 -12.54 24.05
N ASP A 140 6.74 -11.78 25.09
CA ASP A 140 7.47 -10.51 24.99
C ASP A 140 8.80 -10.66 24.24
N GLY A 141 9.51 -11.77 24.47
CA GLY A 141 10.74 -12.08 23.75
C GLY A 141 10.51 -12.36 22.27
N MET A 142 9.42 -13.04 21.90
CA MET A 142 9.05 -13.25 20.49
C MET A 142 8.75 -11.93 19.78
N LEU A 143 8.06 -10.99 20.44
CA LEU A 143 7.87 -9.64 19.90
C LEU A 143 9.21 -8.94 19.67
N MET A 144 10.07 -8.89 20.69
CA MET A 144 11.37 -8.20 20.60
C MET A 144 12.30 -8.86 19.56
N SER A 145 12.24 -10.19 19.41
CA SER A 145 12.93 -10.92 18.35
C SER A 145 12.40 -10.52 16.97
N GLY A 146 11.09 -10.37 16.81
CA GLY A 146 10.49 -9.84 15.58
C GLY A 146 11.05 -8.46 15.23
N PHE A 147 11.10 -7.55 16.20
CA PHE A 147 11.71 -6.23 16.00
C PHE A 147 13.19 -6.32 15.60
N GLN A 148 13.99 -7.14 16.29
CA GLN A 148 15.42 -7.30 15.97
C GLN A 148 15.67 -7.85 14.56
N ASN A 149 14.76 -8.67 14.03
CA ASN A 149 14.94 -9.34 12.74
C ASN A 149 14.26 -8.61 11.56
N LEU A 150 13.19 -7.85 11.81
CA LEU A 150 12.32 -7.28 10.78
C LEU A 150 12.32 -5.75 10.75
N VAL A 151 12.99 -5.09 11.70
CA VAL A 151 13.06 -3.64 11.79
C VAL A 151 14.50 -3.17 11.76
N ASP A 152 14.77 -2.13 10.99
CA ASP A 152 16.10 -1.54 10.86
C ASP A 152 16.59 -1.03 12.23
N ASN A 153 17.84 -1.32 12.57
CA ASN A 153 18.43 -0.95 13.86
C ASN A 153 18.58 0.57 14.03
N LYS A 154 18.58 1.35 12.95
CA LYS A 154 18.53 2.82 13.01
C LYS A 154 17.17 3.33 13.51
N LEU A 155 16.10 2.53 13.40
CA LEU A 155 14.77 2.88 13.89
C LEU A 155 14.54 2.42 15.33
N LEU A 156 15.02 1.23 15.68
CA LEU A 156 14.94 0.66 17.02
C LEU A 156 16.22 -0.12 17.33
N ASP A 157 17.04 0.40 18.24
CA ASP A 157 18.31 -0.21 18.63
C ASP A 157 18.10 -1.09 19.87
N ILE A 158 18.25 -2.41 19.68
CA ILE A 158 18.19 -3.41 20.74
C ILE A 158 19.64 -3.82 21.05
N PRO A 159 20.24 -3.36 22.16
CA PRO A 159 21.68 -3.45 22.42
C PRO A 159 22.15 -4.84 22.85
N TYR A 160 21.34 -5.88 22.64
CA TYR A 160 21.63 -7.26 22.99
C TYR A 160 21.00 -8.22 21.99
N GLN A 161 21.64 -9.36 21.80
CA GLN A 161 21.14 -10.43 20.93
C GLN A 161 20.03 -11.22 21.64
N ILE A 162 18.92 -11.46 20.93
CA ILE A 162 17.81 -12.28 21.43
C ILE A 162 18.00 -13.70 20.92
N THR A 163 18.10 -14.63 21.84
CA THR A 163 18.37 -16.05 21.58
C THR A 163 17.41 -16.91 22.39
N GLU A 164 17.34 -18.21 22.08
CA GLU A 164 16.56 -19.18 22.86
C GLU A 164 16.88 -19.14 24.37
N LYS A 165 18.10 -18.73 24.76
CA LYS A 165 18.54 -18.68 26.16
C LYS A 165 17.96 -17.51 26.96
N ASN A 166 17.59 -16.41 26.31
CA ASN A 166 17.13 -15.19 26.98
C ASN A 166 15.75 -14.70 26.53
N ILE A 167 15.17 -15.28 25.48
CA ILE A 167 13.88 -14.88 24.93
C ILE A 167 12.77 -14.90 26.00
N ASP A 168 12.74 -15.90 26.88
CA ASP A 168 11.73 -16.03 27.93
C ASP A 168 11.96 -15.10 29.13
N LYS A 169 13.16 -14.52 29.25
CA LYS A 169 13.53 -13.59 30.33
C LYS A 169 13.10 -12.17 30.04
N ILE A 170 12.89 -11.83 28.77
CA ILE A 170 12.41 -10.51 28.36
C ILE A 170 10.99 -10.33 28.89
N LYS A 171 10.74 -9.18 29.52
CA LYS A 171 9.42 -8.79 30.03
C LYS A 171 9.12 -7.38 29.59
N ILE A 172 7.92 -7.19 29.05
CA ILE A 172 7.37 -5.91 28.66
C ILE A 172 6.21 -5.59 29.62
N PRO A 173 6.14 -4.36 30.18
CA PRO A 173 5.00 -3.98 30.99
C PRO A 173 3.67 -4.13 30.24
N GLN A 174 2.65 -4.67 30.90
CA GLN A 174 1.37 -4.99 30.24
C GLN A 174 0.71 -3.79 29.55
N TRP A 175 0.86 -2.58 30.11
CA TRP A 175 0.30 -1.37 29.53
C TRP A 175 0.84 -1.07 28.11
N VAL A 176 2.02 -1.56 27.74
CA VAL A 176 2.62 -1.35 26.41
C VAL A 176 1.81 -2.04 25.32
N LYS A 177 1.00 -3.06 25.63
CA LYS A 177 0.06 -3.66 24.66
C LYS A 177 -0.94 -2.64 24.11
N SER A 178 -1.31 -1.62 24.88
CA SER A 178 -2.15 -0.52 24.39
C SER A 178 -1.46 0.29 23.28
N ILE A 179 -0.13 0.45 23.35
CA ILE A 179 0.67 1.07 22.29
C ILE A 179 0.68 0.17 21.05
N GLY A 180 0.88 -1.14 21.23
CA GLY A 180 0.80 -2.11 20.14
C GLY A 180 -0.54 -2.06 19.41
N ASN A 181 -1.65 -2.02 20.16
CA ASN A 181 -2.99 -1.83 19.59
C ASN A 181 -3.14 -0.49 18.84
N GLY A 182 -2.67 0.61 19.43
CA GLY A 182 -2.68 1.91 18.78
C GLY A 182 -1.92 1.91 17.45
N TRP A 183 -0.80 1.20 17.38
CA TRP A 183 -0.04 1.04 16.14
C TRP A 183 -0.77 0.15 15.11
N ILE A 184 -1.34 -0.98 15.52
CA ILE A 184 -2.15 -1.85 14.64
C ILE A 184 -3.30 -1.07 13.98
N MET A 185 -3.95 -0.20 14.76
CA MET A 185 -5.06 0.66 14.34
C MET A 185 -4.61 1.88 13.53
N GLY A 186 -3.30 2.13 13.40
CA GLY A 186 -2.75 3.31 12.71
C GLY A 186 -2.91 4.63 13.46
N ILE A 187 -3.27 4.59 14.75
CA ILE A 187 -3.37 5.77 15.63
C ILE A 187 -1.97 6.21 16.07
N ILE A 188 -1.07 5.23 16.28
CA ILE A 188 0.33 5.47 16.66
C ILE A 188 1.19 5.23 15.42
N SER A 189 2.01 6.22 15.06
CA SER A 189 2.94 6.11 13.94
C SER A 189 4.11 5.17 14.27
N ASP A 190 4.78 4.68 13.23
CA ASP A 190 5.98 3.84 13.36
C ASP A 190 7.04 4.51 14.22
N GLN A 191 7.31 5.80 14.00
CA GLN A 191 8.31 6.55 14.77
C GLN A 191 7.90 6.69 16.23
N MET A 192 6.61 6.88 16.51
CA MET A 192 6.13 7.00 17.88
C MET A 192 6.20 5.66 18.60
N PHE A 193 5.84 4.55 17.93
CA PHE A 193 5.94 3.22 18.53
C PHE A 193 7.40 2.84 18.79
N ALA A 194 8.28 3.01 17.80
CA ALA A 194 9.71 2.76 17.94
C ALA A 194 10.33 3.59 19.08
N LYS A 195 10.01 4.89 19.17
CA LYS A 195 10.48 5.75 20.28
C LYS A 195 9.99 5.28 21.66
N ASN A 196 8.74 4.81 21.77
CA ASN A 196 8.23 4.27 23.03
C ASN A 196 8.99 3.01 23.44
N LEU A 197 9.24 2.08 22.50
CA LEU A 197 10.03 0.88 22.78
C LEU A 197 11.48 1.23 23.11
N GLN A 198 12.11 2.12 22.35
CA GLN A 198 13.47 2.59 22.60
C GLN A 198 13.60 3.17 24.01
N TYR A 199 12.68 4.04 24.43
CA TYR A 199 12.68 4.58 25.78
C TYR A 199 12.64 3.48 26.85
N LEU A 200 11.81 2.44 26.67
CA LEU A 200 11.73 1.33 27.63
C LEU A 200 13.01 0.48 27.68
N ILE A 201 13.70 0.34 26.54
CA ILE A 201 15.00 -0.33 26.46
C ILE A 201 16.08 0.52 27.16
N ASP A 202 16.12 1.82 26.88
CA ASP A 202 17.09 2.76 27.44
C ASP A 202 16.97 2.85 28.97
N GLN A 203 15.73 2.85 29.48
CA GLN A 203 15.44 2.82 30.91
C GLN A 203 15.60 1.42 31.54
N LYS A 204 16.07 0.42 30.78
CA LYS A 204 16.24 -0.98 31.20
C LYS A 204 14.96 -1.65 31.72
N ILE A 205 13.79 -1.08 31.41
CA ILE A 205 12.48 -1.65 31.72
C ILE A 205 12.28 -2.91 30.88
N ILE A 206 12.65 -2.84 29.59
CA ILE A 206 12.82 -3.99 28.70
C ILE A 206 14.32 -4.30 28.64
N SER A 207 14.70 -5.52 29.00
CA SER A 207 16.10 -5.97 28.97
C SER A 207 16.20 -7.48 28.80
N ASN A 208 17.41 -8.00 28.58
CA ASN A 208 17.72 -9.42 28.44
C ASN A 208 17.56 -10.25 29.73
N GLY A 209 17.09 -9.64 30.83
CA GLY A 209 16.83 -10.29 32.11
C GLY A 209 18.01 -10.36 33.09
N ASP A 210 19.22 -9.95 32.69
CA ASP A 210 20.39 -10.03 33.57
C ASP A 210 20.56 -8.80 34.49
N ASN A 211 19.82 -7.71 34.26
CA ASN A 211 20.00 -6.44 34.97
C ASN A 211 19.27 -6.33 36.32
N ARG A 212 18.44 -7.30 36.73
CA ARG A 212 17.67 -7.20 37.99
C ARG A 212 18.43 -7.63 39.25
N ILE A 213 19.70 -8.05 39.14
CA ILE A 213 20.46 -8.63 40.26
C ILE A 213 21.51 -7.66 40.85
N ASN A 214 21.74 -6.48 40.24
CA ASN A 214 22.89 -5.64 40.61
C ASN A 214 22.56 -4.29 41.28
N GLU A 215 21.30 -4.02 41.65
CA GLU A 215 20.92 -2.75 42.33
C GLU A 215 20.38 -2.94 43.76
N GLN A 216 20.59 -4.10 44.37
CA GLN A 216 20.43 -4.29 45.82
C GLN A 216 21.72 -4.85 46.40
N GLY A 217 22.71 -3.96 46.58
CA GLY A 217 23.96 -4.20 47.30
C GLY A 217 24.22 -3.04 48.25
#